data_AF-A0A8C0HUL0-F1
#
_entry.id   AF-A0A8C0HUL0-F1
#
_cell.length_a   1.000
_cell.length_b   1.000
_cell.length_c   1.000
_cell.angle_alpha   90.00
_cell.angle_beta   90.00
_cell.angle_gamma   90.00
#
_symmetry.space_group_name_H-M   'P 1'
#
loop_
_entity.id
_entity.type
_entity.pdbx_description
1 polymer ?
#
loop_
_entity_poly.entity_id
_entity_poly.type
_entity_poly.pdbx_seq_one_letter_code
_entity_poly.pdbx_strand_id
1 'polypeptide(L)' 'MLGVTVKDVNQREFIRALAVFLKKSRKLKVPEWVDTVKPAKHKELTPYGKNWFYTRAASTTQHSHK' A
#
# COMPACT_ATOMS: atom_id res chain seq x y z
N MET A 1 2.93 10.69 -28.02
CA MET A 1 2.83 9.54 -27.09
C MET A 1 1.43 9.59 -26.48
N LEU A 2 0.65 8.51 -26.60
CA LEU A 2 -0.63 8.40 -25.90
C LEU A 2 -0.35 8.29 -24.39
N GLY A 3 -1.15 8.94 -23.55
CA GLY A 3 -0.97 8.91 -22.10
C GLY A 3 -1.13 7.48 -21.56
N VAL A 4 -0.25 7.09 -20.63
CA VAL A 4 -0.33 5.79 -19.94
C VAL A 4 -1.23 5.94 -18.71
N THR A 5 -2.24 5.08 -18.58
CA THR A 5 -3.15 5.08 -17.42
C THR A 5 -2.80 3.97 -16.44
N VAL A 6 -3.40 4.01 -15.24
CA VAL A 6 -3.20 2.97 -14.20
C VAL A 6 -3.67 1.58 -14.67
N LYS A 7 -4.53 1.51 -15.69
CA LYS A 7 -5.04 0.25 -16.25
C LYS A 7 -4.05 -0.42 -17.22
N ASP A 8 -3.09 0.33 -17.74
CA ASP A 8 -2.10 -0.13 -18.72
C ASP A 8 -0.84 -0.74 -18.07
N VAL A 9 -0.71 -0.63 -16.74
CA VAL A 9 0.46 -1.08 -15.99
C VAL A 9 0.17 -2.33 -15.16
N ASN A 10 1.20 -3.15 -14.92
CA ASN A 10 1.07 -4.30 -14.04
C ASN A 10 0.66 -3.85 -12.63
N GLN A 11 -0.48 -4.36 -12.17
CA GLN A 11 -1.05 -4.02 -10.88
C GLN A 11 -0.07 -4.20 -9.71
N ARG A 12 0.70 -5.30 -9.70
CA ARG A 12 1.62 -5.58 -8.58
C ARG A 12 2.80 -4.61 -8.55
N GLU A 13 3.29 -4.22 -9.73
CA GLU A 13 4.40 -3.27 -9.85
C GLU A 13 3.95 -1.86 -9.48
N PHE A 14 2.75 -1.46 -9.91
CA PHE A 14 2.15 -0.19 -9.54
C PHE A 14 1.96 -0.07 -8.02
N ILE A 15 1.41 -1.09 -7.35
CA ILE A 15 1.25 -1.09 -5.88
C ILE A 15 2.60 -0.92 -5.18
N ARG A 16 3.65 -1.62 -5.64
CA ARG A 16 4.99 -1.51 -5.07
C ARG A 16 5.56 -0.10 -5.22
N ALA A 17 5.47 0.47 -6.43
CA ALA A 17 5.93 1.83 -6.70
C ALA A 17 5.16 2.87 -5.88
N LEU A 18 3.84 2.73 -5.80
CA LEU A 18 2.97 3.63 -5.03
C LEU A 18 3.24 3.54 -3.53
N ALA A 19 3.49 2.35 -2.99
CA ALA A 19 3.86 2.18 -1.58
C ALA A 19 5.19 2.89 -1.24
N VAL A 20 6.19 2.80 -2.13
CA VAL A 20 7.47 3.52 -1.98
C VAL A 20 7.24 5.03 -2.07
N PHE A 21 6.40 5.49 -3.00
CA PHE A 21 6.05 6.91 -3.14
C PHE A 21 5.35 7.45 -1.88
N LEU A 22 4.36 6.73 -1.35
CA LEU A 22 3.64 7.11 -0.13
C LEU A 22 4.57 7.22 1.08
N LYS A 23 5.51 6.28 1.20
CA LYS A 23 6.55 6.31 2.25
C LYS A 23 7.46 7.54 2.13
N LYS A 24 7.89 7.89 0.92
CA LYS A 24 8.73 9.08 0.68
C LYS A 24 7.98 10.39 0.92
N SER A 25 6.71 10.43 0.52
CA SER A 25 5.85 11.60 0.60
C SER A 25 5.56 12.02 2.04
N ARG A 26 5.52 11.07 2.99
CA ARG A 26 5.19 11.29 4.42
C ARG A 26 3.86 12.04 4.67
N LYS A 27 3.03 12.22 3.65
CA LYS A 27 1.70 12.86 3.73
C LYS A 27 0.64 11.95 4.35
N LEU A 28 0.90 10.66 4.40
CA LEU A 28 -0.02 9.67 4.93
C LEU A 28 0.17 9.57 6.46
N LYS A 29 -0.85 9.94 7.22
CA LYS A 29 -0.86 9.79 8.67
C LYS A 29 -0.86 8.30 9.02
N VAL A 30 0.28 7.79 9.47
CA VAL A 30 0.39 6.41 9.93
C VAL A 30 -0.10 6.34 11.38
N PRO A 31 -1.05 5.45 11.70
CA PRO A 31 -1.52 5.27 13.07
C PRO A 31 -0.43 4.73 13.98
N GLU A 32 -0.46 5.11 15.26
CA GLU A 32 0.50 4.64 16.27
C GLU A 32 0.45 3.13 16.49
N TRP A 33 -0.74 2.53 16.37
CA TRP A 33 -0.95 1.10 16.57
C TRP A 33 -0.38 0.21 15.45
N VAL A 34 0.18 0.78 14.38
CA VAL A 34 0.62 0.06 13.18
C VAL A 34 1.65 -1.04 13.46
N ASP A 35 2.44 -0.88 14.54
CA ASP A 35 3.47 -1.83 14.95
C ASP A 35 2.96 -2.84 15.99
N THR A 36 1.81 -2.59 16.60
CA THR A 36 1.27 -3.41 17.72
C THR A 36 0.23 -4.42 17.26
N VAL A 37 -0.51 -4.14 16.17
CA VAL A 37 -1.66 -4.97 15.77
C VAL A 37 -1.31 -5.99 14.70
N LYS A 38 -2.00 -7.13 14.77
CA LYS A 38 -2.09 -8.05 13.63
C LYS A 38 -2.96 -7.47 12.50
N PRO A 39 -2.64 -7.75 11.24
CA PRO A 39 -3.29 -7.11 10.09
C PRO A 39 -4.75 -7.59 9.89
N ALA A 40 -5.12 -8.75 10.43
CA ALA A 40 -6.47 -9.32 10.36
C ALA A 40 -6.69 -10.32 11.50
N LYS A 41 -7.96 -10.56 11.87
CA LYS A 41 -8.32 -11.50 12.96
C LYS A 41 -7.78 -12.92 12.72
N HIS A 42 -7.83 -13.39 11.47
CA HIS A 42 -7.39 -14.71 11.02
C HIS A 42 -5.88 -14.86 10.80
N LYS A 43 -5.09 -13.80 11.00
CA LYS A 43 -3.63 -13.87 10.88
C LYS A 43 -3.03 -14.10 12.26
N GLU A 44 -2.25 -15.16 12.39
CA GLU A 44 -1.58 -15.52 13.64
C GLU A 44 -0.31 -14.70 13.87
N LEU A 45 0.32 -14.25 12.77
CA LEU A 45 1.59 -13.52 12.78
C LEU A 45 1.41 -12.06 12.39
N THR A 46 2.21 -11.19 13.00
CA THR A 46 2.36 -9.79 12.60
C THR A 46 2.95 -9.71 11.19
N PRO A 47 2.70 -8.62 10.44
CA PRO A 47 3.23 -8.47 9.09
C PRO A 47 4.76 -8.41 9.16
N TYR A 48 5.46 -9.28 8.43
CA TYR A 48 6.93 -9.34 8.41
C TYR A 48 7.60 -8.04 7.89
N GLY A 49 6.84 -7.10 7.33
CA GLY A 49 7.38 -5.86 6.78
C GLY A 49 6.89 -4.62 7.53
N LYS A 50 7.82 -3.82 8.07
CA LYS A 50 7.58 -2.48 8.65
C LYS A 50 6.82 -1.50 7.73
N ASN A 51 6.73 -1.81 6.43
CA ASN A 51 6.04 -0.98 5.44
C ASN A 51 4.65 -1.52 5.03
N TRP A 52 4.10 -2.51 5.74
CA TRP A 52 2.85 -3.19 5.37
C TRP A 52 1.66 -2.22 5.23
N PHE A 53 1.64 -1.15 6.02
CA PHE A 53 0.59 -0.14 5.99
C PHE A 53 0.59 0.65 4.67
N TYR A 54 1.76 0.99 4.14
CA TYR A 54 1.88 1.68 2.85
C TYR A 54 1.44 0.80 1.68
N THR A 55 1.75 -0.50 1.73
CA THR A 55 1.27 -1.46 0.74
C THR A 55 -0.24 -1.62 0.81
N ARG A 56 -0.84 -1.65 2.02
CA ARG A 56 -2.29 -1.69 2.19
C ARG A 56 -2.95 -0.44 1.62
N ALA A 57 -2.45 0.75 1.97
CA ALA A 57 -2.96 2.02 1.46
C ALA A 57 -2.90 2.08 -0.08
N ALA A 58 -1.77 1.70 -0.68
CA ALA A 58 -1.60 1.65 -2.13
C ALA A 58 -2.62 0.70 -2.80
N SER A 59 -2.82 -0.49 -2.24
CA SER A 59 -3.81 -1.46 -2.74
C SER A 59 -5.25 -0.93 -2.63
N THR A 60 -5.61 -0.27 -1.53
CA THR A 60 -6.94 0.34 -1.36
C THR A 60 -7.17 1.45 -2.39
N THR A 61 -6.21 2.35 -2.58
CA THR A 61 -6.33 3.43 -3.59
C THR A 61 -6.51 2.86 -4.99
N GLN A 62 -5.77 1.82 -5.36
CA GLN A 62 -5.94 1.19 -6.67
C GLN A 62 -7.28 0.46 -6.80
N HIS A 63 -7.75 -0.22 -5.75
CA HIS A 63 -9.05 -0.88 -5.77
C HIS A 63 -10.19 0.12 -6.01
N SER A 64 -10.14 1.29 -5.37
CA SER A 64 -11.10 2.37 -5.58
C SER A 64 -11.00 3.05 -6.96
N HIS A 65 -9.86 2.92 -7.65
CA HIS A 65 -9.64 3.51 -8.97
C HIS A 65 -10.00 2.56 -10.14
N LYS A 66 -10.36 1.31 -9.83
CA LYS A 66 -10.71 0.31 -10.84
C LYS A 66 -12.08 0.62 -11.45
#